data_AF-A0A852E042-F1
#
_entry.id   AF-A0A852E042-F1
#
_cell.length_a   1.000
_cell.length_b   1.000
_cell.length_c   1.000
_cell.angle_alpha   90.00
_cell.angle_beta   90.00
_cell.angle_gamma   90.00
#
_symmetry.space_group_name_H-M   'P 1'
#
loop_
_entity.id
_entity.type
_entity.pdbx_description
1 polymer ?
#
loop_
_entity_poly.entity_id
_entity_poly.type
_entity_poly.pdbx_seq_one_letter_code
_entity_poly.pdbx_strand_id
1 'polypeptide(L)'
;MASTFCRLLAGRATAASFAAAGTGILTAGYLFNKQNVKATVQEKRKLFPPSADYPDLRKHNNCMAECLTPAIYARLRDKMTPNGYTLDQCIQTGVDNPGHPFIKTVGMVAGDEESYEV
;
A
#
# COMPACT_ATOMS: atom_id res chain seq x y z
N MET A 1 23.43 -68.03 -15.40
CA MET A 1 24.24 -66.87 -15.01
C MET A 1 23.50 -65.56 -15.35
N ALA A 2 22.53 -65.13 -14.53
CA ALA A 2 21.84 -63.84 -14.71
C ALA A 2 21.02 -63.44 -13.47
N SER A 3 21.62 -63.41 -12.26
CA SER A 3 20.82 -63.16 -11.04
C SER A 3 21.43 -62.19 -10.02
N THR A 4 22.75 -61.92 -10.06
CA THR A 4 23.40 -61.09 -9.05
C THR A 4 23.53 -59.61 -9.43
N PHE A 5 23.39 -59.23 -10.70
CA PHE A 5 23.59 -57.83 -11.12
C PHE A 5 22.33 -56.95 -11.04
N CYS A 6 21.12 -57.54 -11.01
CA CYS A 6 19.86 -56.77 -10.98
C CYS A 6 19.48 -56.22 -9.60
N ARG A 7 20.05 -56.73 -8.49
CA ARG A 7 19.70 -56.25 -7.13
C ARG A 7 20.39 -54.95 -6.73
N LEU A 8 21.49 -54.58 -7.40
CA LEU A 8 22.30 -53.42 -7.00
C LEU A 8 21.74 -52.07 -7.53
N LEU A 9 20.88 -52.12 -8.55
CA LEU A 9 20.23 -50.93 -9.12
C LEU A 9 18.90 -50.59 -8.43
N ALA A 10 18.25 -51.54 -7.75
CA ALA A 10 16.99 -51.30 -7.04
C ALA A 10 17.18 -50.69 -5.64
N GLY A 11 18.35 -50.86 -5.01
CA GLY A 11 18.60 -50.42 -3.63
C GLY A 11 19.01 -48.96 -3.46
N ARG A 12 19.33 -48.25 -4.54
CA ARG A 12 19.85 -46.86 -4.50
C ARG A 12 18.82 -45.80 -4.88
N ALA A 13 17.68 -46.20 -5.44
CA ALA A 13 16.63 -45.27 -5.87
C ALA A 13 15.71 -44.80 -4.73
N THR A 14 15.55 -45.59 -3.66
CA THR A 14 14.62 -45.29 -2.56
C THR A 14 15.15 -44.28 -1.55
N ALA A 15 16.47 -44.24 -1.29
CA ALA A 15 17.07 -43.28 -0.36
C ALA A 15 17.15 -41.84 -0.92
N ALA A 16 17.27 -41.70 -2.25
CA ALA A 16 17.35 -40.39 -2.90
C ALA A 16 16.00 -39.65 -2.93
N SER A 17 14.87 -40.39 -2.97
CA SER A 17 13.53 -39.79 -3.04
C SER A 17 13.07 -39.17 -1.73
N PHE A 18 13.52 -39.66 -0.57
CA PHE A 18 13.16 -39.09 0.73
C PHE A 18 13.97 -37.82 1.08
N ALA A 19 15.22 -37.73 0.62
CA ALA A 19 16.04 -36.53 0.84
C ALA A 19 15.52 -35.32 0.05
N ALA A 20 15.05 -35.53 -1.19
CA ALA A 20 14.48 -34.47 -2.03
C ALA A 20 13.13 -33.94 -1.50
N ALA A 21 12.30 -34.81 -0.92
CA ALA A 21 11.01 -34.42 -0.36
C ALA A 21 11.16 -33.58 0.92
N GLY A 22 12.12 -33.92 1.79
CA GLY A 22 12.32 -33.21 3.07
C GLY A 22 12.82 -31.78 2.90
N THR A 23 13.82 -31.55 2.05
CA THR A 23 14.35 -30.20 1.81
C THR A 23 13.42 -29.36 0.93
N GLY A 24 12.71 -29.98 -0.02
CA GLY A 24 11.75 -29.30 -0.88
C GLY A 24 10.54 -28.75 -0.11
N ILE A 25 9.95 -29.55 0.80
CA ILE A 25 8.79 -29.13 1.59
C ILE A 25 9.16 -28.02 2.58
N LEU A 26 10.32 -28.10 3.25
CA LEU A 26 10.76 -27.06 4.18
C LEU A 26 11.11 -25.76 3.45
N THR A 27 11.78 -25.84 2.29
CA THR A 27 12.11 -24.65 1.50
C THR A 27 10.85 -24.02 0.90
N ALA A 28 9.93 -24.81 0.36
CA ALA A 28 8.64 -24.32 -0.13
C ALA A 28 7.81 -23.70 1.00
N GLY A 29 7.69 -24.36 2.16
CA GLY A 29 6.99 -23.82 3.32
C GLY A 29 7.61 -22.51 3.84
N TYR A 30 8.93 -22.42 3.87
CA TYR A 30 9.64 -21.19 4.25
C TYR A 30 9.42 -20.05 3.24
N LEU A 31 9.41 -20.36 1.94
CA LEU A 31 9.15 -19.38 0.88
C LEU A 31 7.69 -18.91 0.85
N PHE A 32 6.72 -19.83 1.00
CA PHE A 32 5.29 -19.49 1.09
C PHE A 32 4.96 -18.67 2.33
N ASN A 33 5.61 -18.93 3.48
CA ASN A 33 5.39 -18.15 4.70
C ASN A 33 5.93 -16.71 4.59
N LYS A 34 6.92 -16.46 3.72
CA LYS A 34 7.56 -15.16 3.54
C LYS A 34 6.71 -14.16 2.72
N GLN A 35 5.59 -14.59 2.14
CA GLN A 35 4.71 -13.72 1.33
C GLN A 35 3.67 -12.92 2.14
N ASN A 36 3.60 -13.09 3.46
CA ASN A 36 2.64 -12.35 4.31
C ASN A 36 3.20 -11.02 4.85
N VAL A 37 3.93 -10.28 4.03
CA VAL A 37 4.27 -8.88 4.38
C VAL A 37 3.09 -8.02 3.99
N LYS A 38 2.14 -7.82 4.92
CA LYS A 38 1.20 -6.71 4.82
C LYS A 38 1.97 -5.43 5.09
N ALA A 39 2.08 -4.56 4.10
CA ALA A 39 2.50 -3.18 4.33
C ALA A 39 1.36 -2.48 5.08
N THR A 40 1.33 -2.61 6.41
CA THR A 40 0.45 -1.79 7.24
C THR A 40 0.96 -0.36 7.15
N VAL A 41 0.26 0.46 6.37
CA VAL A 41 0.45 1.92 6.36
C VAL A 41 -0.09 2.44 7.69
N GLN A 42 0.74 2.46 8.72
CA GLN A 42 0.47 3.20 9.94
C GLN A 42 1.06 4.60 9.75
N GLU A 43 0.21 5.62 9.61
CA GLU A 43 0.70 6.99 9.62
C GLU A 43 1.31 7.29 10.99
N LYS A 44 2.47 7.94 10.97
CA LYS A 44 3.08 8.49 12.19
C LYS A 44 2.15 9.58 12.70
N ARG A 45 1.79 9.51 13.98
CA ARG A 45 1.05 10.57 14.68
C ARG A 45 1.62 11.94 14.32
N LYS A 46 0.83 12.78 13.66
CA LYS A 46 1.24 14.15 13.30
C LYS A 46 1.56 14.93 14.59
N LEU A 47 2.77 15.48 14.66
CA LEU A 47 3.29 16.19 15.85
C LEU A 47 2.74 17.62 15.95
N PHE A 48 2.41 18.22 14.81
CA PHE A 48 2.01 19.61 14.71
C PHE A 48 0.49 19.78 14.78
N PRO A 49 0.00 20.93 15.27
CA PRO A 49 -1.42 21.24 15.25
C PRO A 49 -1.92 21.32 13.80
N PRO A 50 -3.21 21.02 13.55
CA PRO A 50 -3.78 21.04 12.20
C PRO A 50 -3.57 22.34 11.43
N SER A 51 -3.57 23.48 12.14
CA SER A 51 -3.37 24.79 11.55
C SER A 51 -1.96 25.02 11.00
N ALA A 52 -0.96 24.30 11.48
CA ALA A 52 0.43 24.43 11.02
C ALA A 52 0.65 23.75 9.66
N ASP A 53 -0.13 22.70 9.37
CA ASP A 53 -0.05 21.96 8.09
C ASP A 53 -1.12 22.42 7.08
N TYR A 54 -1.96 23.38 7.44
CA TYR A 54 -3.02 23.87 6.56
C TYR A 54 -2.42 24.58 5.33
N PRO A 55 -2.83 24.22 4.10
CA PRO A 55 -2.24 24.80 2.90
C PRO A 55 -2.60 26.29 2.73
N ASP A 56 -1.64 27.07 2.22
CA ASP A 56 -1.90 28.47 1.84
C ASP A 56 -2.56 28.52 0.46
N LEU A 57 -3.88 28.76 0.48
CA LEU A 57 -4.73 28.76 -0.72
C LEU A 57 -5.17 30.16 -1.17
N ARG A 58 -4.54 31.22 -0.66
CA ARG A 58 -4.95 32.62 -0.92
C ARG A 58 -4.90 33.04 -2.39
N LYS A 59 -4.18 32.30 -3.24
CA LYS A 59 -4.01 32.59 -4.68
C LYS A 59 -4.62 31.51 -5.58
N HIS A 60 -5.43 30.62 -5.02
CA HIS A 60 -5.96 29.46 -5.72
C HIS A 60 -7.38 29.69 -6.22
N ASN A 61 -7.66 29.17 -7.41
CA ASN A 61 -8.98 29.14 -8.04
C ASN A 61 -9.30 27.73 -8.55
N ASN A 62 -9.65 26.85 -7.62
CA ASN A 62 -10.18 25.51 -7.89
C ASN A 62 -11.27 25.18 -6.86
N CYS A 63 -12.10 24.18 -7.13
CA CYS A 63 -13.24 23.84 -6.27
C CYS A 63 -12.81 23.37 -4.88
N MET A 64 -11.72 22.59 -4.78
CA MET A 64 -11.15 22.15 -3.52
C MET A 64 -10.79 23.34 -2.63
N ALA A 65 -10.08 24.34 -3.17
CA ALA A 65 -9.66 25.51 -2.42
C ALA A 65 -10.81 26.42 -1.97
N GLU A 66 -11.89 26.48 -2.74
CA GLU A 66 -13.10 27.22 -2.37
C GLU A 66 -13.88 26.52 -1.23
N CYS A 67 -13.88 25.19 -1.20
CA CYS A 67 -14.64 24.40 -0.24
C CYS A 67 -13.85 24.04 1.03
N LEU A 68 -12.52 23.98 0.96
CA LEU A 68 -11.69 23.58 2.10
C LEU A 68 -11.65 24.69 3.15
N THR A 69 -11.93 24.30 4.40
CA THR A 69 -11.86 25.20 5.56
C THR A 69 -10.92 24.61 6.62
N PRO A 70 -10.33 25.44 7.51
CA PRO A 70 -9.50 24.95 8.61
C PRO A 70 -10.20 23.91 9.50
N ALA A 71 -11.52 24.04 9.68
CA ALA A 71 -12.32 23.10 10.46
C ALA A 71 -12.47 21.74 9.75
N ILE A 72 -12.69 21.73 8.43
CA ILE A 72 -12.76 20.49 7.63
C ILE A 72 -11.40 19.80 7.64
N TYR A 73 -10.32 20.55 7.39
CA TYR A 73 -8.97 20.01 7.39
C TYR A 73 -8.60 19.40 8.75
N ALA A 74 -8.83 20.11 9.85
CA ALA A 74 -8.56 19.60 11.19
C ALA A 74 -9.35 18.33 11.53
N ARG A 75 -10.58 18.18 11.01
CA ARG A 75 -11.41 16.99 11.25
C ARG A 75 -10.97 15.77 10.43
N LEU A 76 -10.39 15.99 9.25
CA LEU A 76 -10.13 14.92 8.27
C LEU A 76 -8.64 14.59 8.09
N ARG A 77 -7.70 15.47 8.48
CA ARG A 77 -6.25 15.30 8.23
C ARG A 77 -5.63 14.04 8.83
N ASP A 78 -6.24 13.52 9.90
CA ASP A 78 -5.77 12.33 10.64
C ASP A 78 -6.57 11.08 10.25
N LYS A 79 -7.56 11.20 9.35
CA LYS A 79 -8.29 10.07 8.80
C LYS A 79 -7.57 9.47 7.60
N MET A 80 -7.76 8.17 7.44
CA MET A 80 -7.24 7.41 6.32
C MET A 80 -8.27 6.41 5.84
N THR A 81 -8.19 6.12 4.55
CA THR A 81 -8.90 4.98 3.95
C THR A 81 -8.27 3.66 4.41
N PRO A 82 -8.93 2.51 4.21
CA PRO A 82 -8.35 1.20 4.56
C PRO A 82 -7.00 0.91 3.89
N ASN A 83 -6.73 1.54 2.75
CA ASN A 83 -5.47 1.41 2.02
C ASN A 83 -4.42 2.47 2.43
N GLY A 84 -4.74 3.34 3.39
CA GLY A 84 -3.84 4.37 3.89
C GLY A 84 -3.79 5.63 3.04
N TYR A 85 -4.81 5.90 2.21
CA TYR A 85 -4.90 7.16 1.47
C TYR A 85 -5.41 8.26 2.39
N THR A 86 -4.80 9.46 2.31
CA THR A 86 -5.01 10.57 3.24
C THR A 86 -5.65 11.77 2.55
N LEU A 87 -6.24 12.68 3.34
CA LEU A 87 -6.75 13.95 2.81
C LEU A 87 -5.66 14.76 2.09
N ASP A 88 -4.43 14.79 2.63
CA ASP A 88 -3.32 15.54 2.03
C ASP A 88 -3.01 15.02 0.62
N GLN A 89 -3.01 13.70 0.42
CA GLN A 89 -2.84 13.10 -0.91
C GLN A 89 -4.01 13.44 -1.85
N CYS A 90 -5.25 13.44 -1.36
CA CYS A 90 -6.42 13.81 -2.15
C CYS A 90 -6.30 15.24 -2.71
N ILE A 91 -5.88 16.20 -1.88
CA ILE A 91 -5.89 17.62 -2.24
C ILE A 91 -4.58 18.12 -2.87
N GLN A 92 -3.51 17.31 -2.83
CA GLN A 92 -2.18 17.73 -3.26
C GLN A 92 -2.17 18.36 -4.66
N THR A 93 -2.92 17.78 -5.60
CA THR A 93 -3.02 18.33 -6.96
C THR A 93 -3.62 19.74 -6.99
N GLY A 94 -4.60 20.06 -6.15
CA GLY A 94 -5.16 21.41 -6.07
C GLY A 94 -4.28 22.38 -5.31
N VAL A 95 -3.46 21.90 -4.37
CA VAL A 95 -2.47 22.75 -3.67
C VAL A 95 -1.34 23.13 -4.63
N ASP A 96 -0.82 22.18 -5.40
CA ASP A 96 0.29 22.39 -6.33
C ASP A 96 -0.11 23.19 -7.59
N ASN A 97 -1.40 23.15 -7.95
CA ASN A 97 -1.93 23.80 -9.15
C ASN A 97 -2.97 24.87 -8.77
N PRO A 98 -2.56 26.15 -8.60
CA PRO A 98 -3.46 27.26 -8.26
C PRO A 98 -4.59 27.49 -9.26
N GLY A 99 -4.48 26.95 -10.47
CA GLY A 99 -5.52 27.04 -11.50
C GLY A 99 -5.42 28.32 -12.33
N HIS A 100 -6.55 28.69 -12.95
CA HIS A 100 -6.63 29.81 -13.88
C HIS A 100 -7.83 30.70 -13.55
N PRO A 101 -7.77 32.05 -13.73
CA PRO A 101 -8.86 32.94 -13.34
C PRO A 101 -10.22 32.65 -13.98
N PHE A 102 -10.22 32.12 -15.22
CA PHE A 102 -11.45 31.94 -16.01
C PHE A 102 -11.99 30.51 -16.05
N ILE A 103 -11.17 29.51 -15.71
CA ILE A 103 -11.55 28.10 -15.76
C ILE A 103 -11.24 27.48 -14.41
N LYS A 104 -12.29 26.96 -13.76
CA LYS A 104 -12.18 26.37 -12.43
C LYS A 104 -12.03 24.86 -12.56
N THR A 105 -10.92 24.33 -12.06
CA THR A 105 -10.67 22.88 -11.97
C THR A 105 -11.19 22.35 -10.64
N VAL A 106 -11.31 21.02 -10.51
CA VAL A 106 -11.76 20.39 -9.25
C VAL A 106 -10.72 20.56 -8.14
N GLY A 107 -9.44 20.25 -8.41
CA GLY A 107 -8.35 20.46 -7.44
C GLY A 107 -8.22 19.36 -6.36
N MET A 108 -8.84 18.20 -6.55
CA MET A 108 -8.59 17.02 -5.72
C MET A 108 -8.93 15.74 -6.47
N VAL A 109 -8.43 14.61 -5.98
CA VAL A 109 -8.64 13.27 -6.53
C VAL A 109 -8.97 12.27 -5.41
N ALA A 110 -9.62 11.18 -5.77
CA ALA A 110 -9.78 10.00 -4.92
C ALA A 110 -8.67 8.99 -5.25
N GLY A 111 -8.03 8.42 -4.21
CA GLY A 111 -7.00 7.39 -4.38
C GLY A 111 -7.58 5.98 -4.47
N ASP A 112 -8.74 5.78 -3.85
CA ASP A 112 -9.51 4.54 -3.79
C ASP A 112 -11.02 4.85 -3.65
N GLU A 113 -11.85 3.81 -3.60
CA GLU A 113 -13.31 3.94 -3.52
C GLU A 113 -13.75 4.56 -2.18
N GLU A 114 -13.11 4.16 -1.09
CA GLU A 114 -13.43 4.58 0.27
C GLU A 114 -13.10 6.06 0.53
N SER A 115 -12.25 6.67 -0.32
CA SER A 115 -11.95 8.11 -0.28
C SER A 115 -13.20 9.00 -0.37
N TYR A 116 -14.31 8.52 -0.95
CA TYR A 116 -15.56 9.27 -1.03
C TYR A 116 -16.43 9.21 0.25
N GLU A 117 -16.13 8.28 1.16
CA GLU A 117 -16.93 8.03 2.38
C GLU A 117 -16.25 8.53 3.67
N VAL A 118 -14.93 8.37 3.77
CA VAL A 118 -14.12 8.60 4.99
C VAL A 118 -14.11 10.06 5.45
#